data_AF-A0A661A3Y1-F1
#
_entry.id   AF-A0A661A3Y1-F1
#
_cell.length_a   1.000
_cell.length_b   1.000
_cell.length_c   1.000
_cell.angle_alpha   90.00
_cell.angle_beta   90.00
_cell.angle_gamma   90.00
#
_symmetry.space_group_name_H-M   'P 1'
#
loop_
_entity.id
_entity.type
_entity.pdbx_description
1 polymer ?
#
loop_
_entity_poly.entity_id
_entity_poly.type
_entity_poly.pdbx_seq_one_letter_code
_entity_poly.pdbx_strand_id
1 'polypeptide(L)' 'MDFRAPINQGEELYVAMKMMDKKVKFVVFPGETHELSRHGRPDRRVERLNQIIKWFEKYI' A
#
# COMPACT_ATOMS: atom_id res chain seq x y z
N MET A 1 -1.18 -5.17 12.58
CA MET A 1 -0.06 -5.69 11.75
C MET A 1 -0.62 -6.78 10.86
N ASP A 2 -0.21 -6.84 9.59
CA ASP A 2 -0.58 -7.95 8.70
C ASP A 2 0.36 -9.13 8.96
N PHE A 3 -0.17 -10.25 9.46
CA PHE A 3 0.60 -11.48 9.69
C PHE A 3 0.42 -12.52 8.58
N ARG A 4 -0.56 -12.33 7.67
CA ARG A 4 -0.76 -13.19 6.50
C ARG A 4 0.21 -12.85 5.39
N ALA A 5 0.41 -11.55 5.19
CA ALA A 5 1.41 -10.98 4.30
C ALA A 5 2.19 -9.93 5.10
N PRO A 6 3.26 -10.34 5.81
CA PRO A 6 4.06 -9.41 6.61
C PRO A 6 4.64 -8.27 5.78
N ILE A 7 4.83 -7.11 6.42
CA ILE A 7 5.19 -5.85 5.73
C ILE A 7 6.48 -5.94 4.92
N ASN A 8 7.43 -6.79 5.33
CA ASN A 8 8.71 -6.97 4.65
C ASN A 8 8.53 -7.43 3.18
N GLN A 9 7.47 -8.19 2.87
CA GLN A 9 7.18 -8.58 1.49
C GLN A 9 6.95 -7.34 0.58
N GLY A 10 6.28 -6.32 1.11
CA GLY A 10 6.08 -5.05 0.40
C GLY A 10 7.34 -4.18 0.35
N GLU A 11 8.13 -4.19 1.42
CA GLU A 11 9.41 -3.46 1.50
C GLU A 11 10.45 -4.01 0.53
N GLU A 12 10.62 -5.33 0.46
CA GLU A 12 11.53 -6.02 -0.46
C GLU A 12 11.22 -5.65 -1.92
N LEU A 13 9.94 -5.69 -2.31
CA LEU A 13 9.52 -5.28 -3.65
C LEU A 13 9.73 -3.79 -3.91
N TYR A 14 9.41 -2.93 -2.94
CA TYR A 14 9.62 -1.48 -3.07
C TYR A 14 11.09 -1.15 -3.28
N VAL A 15 11.99 -1.76 -2.49
CA VAL A 15 13.44 -1.59 -2.63
C VAL A 15 13.92 -2.09 -3.98
N ALA A 16 13.50 -3.29 -4.41
CA ALA A 16 13.87 -3.82 -5.72
C ALA A 16 13.45 -2.88 -6.87
N MET A 17 12.22 -2.36 -6.82
CA MET A 17 11.71 -1.41 -7.81
C MET A 17 12.51 -0.09 -7.81
N LYS A 18 12.91 0.40 -6.64
CA LYS A 18 13.80 1.57 -6.51
C LYS A 18 15.18 1.32 -7.08
N MET A 19 15.77 0.13 -6.85
CA MET A 19 17.07 -0.26 -7.42
C MET A 19 17.04 -0.35 -8.95
N MET A 20 15.91 -0.72 -9.53
CA MET A 20 15.68 -0.78 -10.97
C MET A 20 15.28 0.56 -11.61
N ASP A 21 15.41 1.67 -10.86
CA ASP A 21 14.97 3.02 -11.24
C ASP A 21 13.52 3.08 -11.75
N LYS A 22 12.64 2.27 -11.16
CA LYS A 22 11.21 2.30 -11.47
C LYS A 22 10.50 3.34 -10.63
N LYS A 23 9.50 3.95 -11.26
CA LYS A 23 8.57 4.86 -10.60
C LYS A 23 7.62 4.06 -9.73
N VAL A 24 7.82 4.14 -8.42
CA VAL A 24 7.11 3.32 -7.43
C VAL A 24 6.72 4.17 -6.22
N LYS A 25 5.59 3.84 -5.59
CA LYS A 25 5.12 4.42 -4.33
C LYS A 25 4.68 3.30 -3.39
N PHE A 26 5.10 3.38 -2.12
CA PHE A 26 4.71 2.45 -1.07
C PHE A 26 3.90 3.19 0.00
N VAL A 27 2.69 2.72 0.27
CA VAL A 27 1.78 3.33 1.25
C VAL A 27 1.55 2.33 2.38
N VAL A 28 1.89 2.70 3.60
CA VAL A 28 1.78 1.87 4.80
C VAL A 28 0.68 2.42 5.69
N PHE A 29 -0.19 1.54 6.20
CA PHE A 29 -1.26 1.89 7.13
C PHE A 29 -0.96 1.31 8.53
N PRO A 30 -0.42 2.11 9.48
CA PRO A 30 -0.02 1.61 10.79
C PRO A 30 -1.19 1.06 11.59
N GLY A 31 -1.02 -0.06 12.28
CA GLY A 31 -2.07 -0.63 13.13
C GLY A 31 -3.20 -1.34 12.38
N GLU A 32 -3.18 -1.39 11.05
CA GLU A 32 -4.11 -2.19 10.25
C GLU A 32 -3.61 -3.65 10.12
N THR A 33 -4.53 -4.54 9.72
CA THR A 33 -4.25 -5.95 9.45
C THR A 33 -4.50 -6.27 7.98
N HIS A 34 -4.40 -7.54 7.60
CA HIS A 34 -4.75 -8.02 6.27
C HIS A 34 -6.17 -7.61 5.81
N GLU A 35 -7.05 -7.36 6.77
CA GLU A 35 -8.45 -7.07 6.52
C GLU A 35 -8.73 -5.58 6.26
N LEU A 36 -7.71 -4.71 6.13
CA LEU A 36 -7.85 -3.28 5.87
C LEU A 36 -8.95 -2.95 4.83
N SER A 37 -8.99 -3.64 3.69
CA SER A 37 -9.96 -3.33 2.63
C SER A 37 -11.41 -3.62 3.01
N ARG A 38 -11.65 -4.59 3.89
CA ARG A 38 -12.98 -5.10 4.28
C ARG A 38 -13.44 -4.55 5.63
N HIS A 39 -12.54 -4.51 6.61
CA HIS A 39 -12.83 -4.23 8.02
C HIS A 39 -11.88 -3.20 8.66
N GLY A 40 -11.02 -2.54 7.87
CA GLY A 40 -10.11 -1.53 8.40
C GLY A 40 -10.82 -0.26 8.91
N ARG A 41 -10.10 0.57 9.67
CA ARG A 41 -10.65 1.82 10.21
C ARG A 41 -11.19 2.70 9.05
N PRO A 42 -12.40 3.30 9.16
CA PRO A 42 -13.05 3.95 8.02
C PRO A 42 -12.21 5.01 7.31
N ASP A 43 -11.49 5.85 8.05
CA ASP A 43 -10.59 6.88 7.52
C ASP A 43 -9.46 6.27 6.66
N ARG A 44 -8.88 5.15 7.10
CA ARG A 44 -7.81 4.45 6.38
C ARG A 44 -8.31 3.75 5.13
N ARG A 45 -9.56 3.26 5.14
CA ARG A 45 -10.21 2.69 3.96
C ARG A 45 -10.45 3.74 2.89
N VAL A 46 -10.95 4.91 3.28
CA VAL A 46 -11.11 6.06 2.38
C VAL A 46 -9.77 6.47 1.80
N GLU A 47 -8.74 6.63 2.64
CA GLU A 47 -7.41 7.01 2.17
C GLU A 47 -6.79 5.96 1.24
N ARG A 48 -6.96 4.66 1.52
CA ARG A 48 -6.53 3.58 0.62
C ARG A 48 -7.15 3.73 -0.77
N LEU A 49 -8.45 3.99 -0.86
CA LEU A 49 -9.14 4.18 -2.14
C LEU A 49 -8.64 5.45 -2.86
N ASN A 50 -8.46 6.54 -2.12
CA ASN A 50 -7.90 7.78 -2.67
C ASN A 50 -6.49 7.57 -3.25
N GLN A 51 -5.63 6.79 -2.59
CA GLN A 51 -4.29 6.50 -3.09
C GLN A 51 -4.30 5.68 -4.38
N ILE A 52 -5.23 4.74 -4.51
CA ILE A 52 -5.44 3.96 -5.74
C ILE A 52 -5.90 4.89 -6.87
N ILE A 53 -6.95 5.68 -6.64
CA ILE A 53 -7.50 6.62 -7.63
C ILE A 53 -6.41 7.60 -8.10
N LYS A 54 -5.72 8.26 -7.18
CA LYS A 54 -4.63 9.21 -7.50
C LYS A 54 -3.50 8.58 -8.31
N TRP A 55 -3.22 7.29 -8.12
CA TRP A 55 -2.21 6.59 -8.90
C TRP A 55 -2.68 6.36 -10.34
N PHE A 56 -3.93 5.91 -10.50
CA PHE A 56 -4.56 5.75 -11.80
C PHE A 56 -4.65 7.08 -12.55
N GLU A 57 -5.21 8.13 -11.95
CA GLU A 57 -5.31 9.47 -12.56
C GLU A 57 -3.96 10.04 -13.03
N LYS A 58 -2.85 9.62 -12.41
CA LYS A 58 -1.52 10.12 -12.76
C LYS A 58 -0.88 9.39 -13.94
N TYR A 59 -1.27 8.14 -14.23
CA TYR A 59 -0.54 7.28 -15.17
C TYR A 59 -1.40 6.55 -16.20
N ILE A 60 -2.72 6.55 -16.04
CA ILE A 60 -3.70 6.07 -17.04
C ILE A 60 -4.49 7.28 -17.51
#